data_AF-R7TT35-F1
#
_entry.id   AF-R7TT35-F1
#
_cell.length_a   1.000
_cell.length_b   1.000
_cell.length_c   1.000
_cell.angle_alpha   90.00
_cell.angle_beta   90.00
_cell.angle_gamma   90.00
#
_symmetry.space_group_name_H-M   'P 1'
#
loop_
_entity.id
_entity.type
_entity.pdbx_description
1 polymer ?
#
loop_
_entity_poly.entity_id
_entity_poly.type
_entity_poly.pdbx_seq_one_letter_code
_entity_poly.pdbx_strand_id
1 'polypeptide(L)' 'RIKKIMQTDEDVGKVAAAVPVIISRALELFIQSLIVKASETTRAKHAKTLSSSHIKQTIQSEKQFDFLKDLVASIPDV' A
#
# COMPACT_ATOMS: atom_id res chain seq x y z
N ARG A 1 7.11 -16.53 0.11
CA ARG A 1 6.92 -15.40 -0.83
C ARG A 1 7.50 -14.11 -0.26
N ILE A 2 7.10 -13.68 0.95
CA ILE A 2 7.67 -12.49 1.63
C ILE A 2 9.20 -12.53 1.72
N LYS A 3 9.78 -13.63 2.22
CA LYS A 3 11.24 -13.81 2.27
C LYS A 3 11.92 -13.59 0.90
N LYS A 4 11.31 -14.06 -0.20
CA LYS A 4 11.85 -13.91 -1.55
C LYS A 4 11.81 -12.45 -2.01
N ILE A 5 10.75 -11.70 -1.65
CA ILE A 5 10.63 -10.26 -1.92
C ILE A 5 11.65 -9.49 -1.10
N MET A 6 11.81 -9.80 0.19
CA MET A 6 12.83 -9.15 1.01
C MET A 6 14.25 -9.34 0.46
N GLN A 7 14.55 -10.53 -0.08
CA GLN A 7 15.85 -10.86 -0.67
C GLN A 7 16.01 -10.42 -2.13
N THR A 8 15.09 -9.61 -2.68
CA THR A 8 15.37 -8.88 -3.94
C THR A 8 16.25 -7.65 -3.68
N ASP A 9 16.30 -7.21 -2.43
CA ASP A 9 17.24 -6.20 -1.97
C ASP A 9 18.58 -6.91 -1.67
N GLU A 10 19.63 -6.48 -2.36
CA GLU A 10 20.97 -7.08 -2.27
C GLU A 10 21.61 -6.92 -0.88
N ASP A 11 21.19 -5.91 -0.12
CA ASP A 11 21.67 -5.66 1.24
C ASP A 11 21.00 -6.59 2.28
N VAL A 12 19.97 -7.34 1.88
CA VAL A 12 19.23 -8.24 2.78
C VAL A 12 19.79 -9.67 2.72
N GLY A 13 20.65 -9.98 3.69
CA GLY A 13 21.24 -11.32 3.87
C GLY A 13 20.31 -12.35 4.53
N LYS A 14 20.79 -13.00 5.59
CA LYS A 14 20.00 -14.00 6.33
C LYS A 14 18.96 -13.32 7.22
N VAL A 15 17.70 -13.69 7.05
CA VAL A 15 16.59 -13.20 7.88
C VAL A 15 16.18 -14.24 8.92
N ALA A 16 15.87 -13.79 10.14
CA ALA A 16 15.34 -14.65 11.19
C ALA A 16 13.95 -15.21 10.82
N ALA A 17 13.63 -16.41 11.26
CA ALA A 17 12.39 -17.11 10.88
C ALA A 17 11.11 -16.36 11.26
N ALA A 18 11.13 -15.59 12.35
CA ALA A 18 9.99 -14.82 12.81
C ALA A 18 9.69 -13.57 11.95
N VAL A 19 10.70 -13.01 11.27
CA VAL A 19 10.57 -11.72 10.56
C VAL A 19 9.54 -11.79 9.42
N PRO A 20 9.58 -12.77 8.49
CA PRO A 20 8.56 -12.87 7.45
C PRO A 20 7.13 -13.05 7.98
N VAL A 21 6.97 -13.70 9.13
CA VAL A 21 5.65 -13.93 9.76
C VAL A 21 5.05 -12.62 10.26
N ILE A 22 5.86 -11.82 10.96
CA ILE A 22 5.46 -10.50 11.47
C ILE A 22 5.10 -9.57 10.30
N ILE A 23 5.96 -9.55 9.27
CA ILE A 23 5.71 -8.75 8.06
C ILE A 23 4.40 -9.18 7.38
N SER A 24 4.08 -10.47 7.35
CA SER A 24 2.81 -10.95 6.79
C SER A 24 1.60 -10.32 7.47
N ARG A 25 1.64 -10.23 8.81
CA ARG A 25 0.55 -9.62 9.58
C ARG A 25 0.52 -8.09 9.42
N ALA A 26 1.68 -7.45 9.37
CA ALA A 26 1.77 -6.03 9.11
C ALA A 26 1.23 -5.67 7.72
N LEU A 27 1.53 -6.47 6.70
CA LEU A 27 1.01 -6.30 5.33
C LEU A 27 -0.52 -6.43 5.29
N GLU A 28 -1.10 -7.39 6.02
CA GLU A 28 -2.55 -7.52 6.11
C GLU A 28 -3.20 -6.25 6.69
N LEU A 29 -2.68 -5.77 7.82
CA LEU A 29 -3.17 -4.54 8.46
C LEU A 29 -2.96 -3.30 7.57
N PHE A 30 -1.84 -3.24 6.86
CA PHE A 30 -1.53 -2.17 5.92
C PHE A 30 -2.53 -2.13 4.76
N ILE A 31 -2.80 -3.27 4.12
CA ILE A 31 -3.76 -3.37 3.01
C ILE A 31 -5.17 -3.04 3.49
N GLN A 32 -5.57 -3.53 4.67
CA GLN A 32 -6.86 -3.16 5.26
C GLN A 32 -6.97 -1.63 5.47
N SER A 33 -5.95 -1.01 6.06
CA SER A 33 -5.93 0.44 6.29
C SER A 33 -6.04 1.23 4.99
N LEU A 34 -5.27 0.86 3.96
CA LEU A 34 -5.30 1.50 2.65
C LEU A 34 -6.68 1.38 1.99
N ILE A 35 -7.28 0.18 1.98
CA ILE A 35 -8.58 -0.06 1.34
C ILE A 35 -9.70 0.70 2.06
N VAL A 36 -9.69 0.76 3.40
CA VAL A 36 -10.69 1.49 4.17
C VAL A 36 -10.67 2.98 3.80
N LYS A 37 -9.49 3.61 3.82
CA LYS A 37 -9.33 5.03 3.45
C LYS A 37 -9.62 5.31 1.97
N ALA A 38 -9.22 4.41 1.08
CA ALA A 38 -9.54 4.52 -0.34
C ALA A 38 -11.05 4.38 -0.61
N SER A 39 -11.74 3.54 0.16
CA SER A 39 -13.19 3.41 0.11
C SER A 39 -13.91 4.65 0.64
N GLU A 40 -13.39 5.29 1.70
CA GLU A 40 -13.89 6.59 2.18
C GLU A 40 -13.77 7.66 1.10
N THR A 41 -12.60 7.73 0.45
CA THR A 41 -12.35 8.66 -0.67
C THR A 41 -13.33 8.40 -1.83
N THR A 42 -13.55 7.13 -2.17
CA THR A 42 -14.52 6.69 -3.21
C THR A 42 -15.93 7.16 -2.87
N ARG A 43 -16.38 6.96 -1.62
CA ARG A 43 -17.71 7.40 -1.16
C ARG A 43 -17.86 8.92 -1.14
N ALA A 44 -16.82 9.65 -0.74
CA ALA A 44 -16.81 11.11 -0.73
C ALA A 44 -16.96 11.72 -2.13
N LYS A 45 -16.54 10.98 -3.17
CA LYS A 45 -16.73 11.33 -4.58
C LYS A 45 -18.07 10.84 -5.17
N HIS A 46 -18.97 10.32 -4.34
CA HIS A 46 -20.24 9.70 -4.75
C HIS A 46 -20.07 8.52 -5.74
N ALA A 47 -18.88 7.91 -5.79
CA ALA A 47 -18.62 6.73 -6.59
C ALA A 47 -19.01 5.46 -5.82
N LYS A 48 -19.47 4.44 -6.55
CA LYS A 48 -19.77 3.10 -6.01
C LYS A 48 -18.63 2.10 -6.24
N THR A 49 -17.71 2.44 -7.14
CA THR A 49 -16.60 1.58 -7.57
C THR A 49 -15.29 2.26 -7.22
N LEU A 50 -14.44 1.54 -6.48
CA LEU A 50 -13.08 1.98 -6.17
C LEU A 50 -12.22 1.87 -7.42
N SER A 51 -11.43 2.90 -7.71
CA SER A 51 -10.58 3.01 -8.90
C SER A 51 -9.15 3.37 -8.51
N SER A 52 -8.23 3.23 -9.45
CA SER A 52 -6.83 3.65 -9.29
C SER A 52 -6.69 5.14 -8.96
N SER A 53 -7.55 6.00 -9.51
CA SER A 53 -7.56 7.43 -9.19
C SER A 53 -7.94 7.71 -7.73
N HIS A 54 -8.91 6.98 -7.17
CA HIS A 54 -9.24 7.07 -5.74
C HIS A 54 -8.05 6.65 -4.86
N ILE A 55 -7.34 5.57 -5.23
CA ILE A 55 -6.15 5.12 -4.50
C ILE A 55 -5.04 6.18 -4.55
N LYS A 56 -4.78 6.76 -5.73
CA LYS A 56 -3.80 7.85 -5.88
C LYS A 56 -4.13 9.02 -4.95
N GLN A 57 -5.40 9.45 -4.95
CA GLN A 57 -5.85 10.54 -4.10
C GLN A 57 -5.66 10.21 -2.61
N THR A 58 -6.01 9.01 -2.17
CA THR A 58 -5.81 8.57 -0.77
C THR A 58 -4.33 8.59 -0.38
N ILE A 59 -3.44 8.11 -1.25
CA ILE A 59 -1.99 8.13 -1.01
C ILE A 59 -1.46 9.55 -0.93
N GLN A 60 -1.99 10.48 -1.73
CA GLN A 60 -1.58 11.89 -1.69
C GLN A 60 -2.08 12.62 -0.43
N SER A 61 -3.25 12.25 0.10
CA SER A 61 -3.83 12.88 1.30
C SER A 61 -3.25 12.37 2.62
N GLU A 62 -2.61 11.20 2.61
CA GLU A 62 -2.20 10.48 3.82
C GLU A 62 -0.69 10.39 3.95
N LYS A 63 -0.11 11.12 4.91
CA LYS A 63 1.34 11.14 5.14
C LYS A 63 1.94 9.75 5.39
N GLN A 64 1.17 8.85 6.02
CA GLN A 64 1.62 7.47 6.28
C GLN A 64 1.83 6.65 4.99
N PHE A 65 1.28 7.10 3.86
CA PHE A 65 1.39 6.45 2.56
C PHE A 65 2.38 7.15 1.62
N ASP A 66 3.16 8.13 2.11
CA ASP A 66 4.11 8.90 1.29
C ASP A 66 5.09 8.01 0.50
N PHE A 67 5.47 6.87 1.04
CA PHE A 67 6.35 5.90 0.38
C PHE A 67 5.76 5.27 -0.90
N LEU A 68 4.47 5.46 -1.16
CA LEU A 68 3.79 5.00 -2.38
C LEU A 68 3.61 6.10 -3.43
N LYS A 69 3.95 7.36 -3.14
CA LYS A 69 3.69 8.49 -4.05
C LYS A 69 4.32 8.29 -5.42
N ASP A 70 5.57 7.85 -5.47
CA ASP A 70 6.28 7.60 -6.73
C ASP A 70 5.64 6.46 -7.53
N LEU A 71 5.10 5.45 -6.84
CA LEU A 71 4.43 4.32 -7.48
C LEU A 71 3.13 4.74 -8.19
N VAL A 72 2.42 5.73 -7.66
CA VAL A 72 1.14 6.22 -8.21
C VAL A 72 1.27 7.45 -9.08
N ALA A 73 2.48 7.98 -9.29
CA ALA A 73 2.72 9.20 -10.03
C ALA A 73 2.22 9.15 -11.48
N SER A 74 2.27 7.98 -12.12
CA SER A 74 1.83 7.76 -13.50
C SER A 74 0.32 7.62 -13.68
N ILE A 75 -0.44 7.47 -12.59
CA ILE A 75 -1.91 7.33 -12.66
C ILE A 75 -2.51 8.71 -12.96
N PRO A 76 -3.37 8.87 -13.99
CA PRO A 76 -4.04 10.13 -14.26
C PRO A 76 -4.92 10.59 -13.10
N ASP A 77 -4.93 11.91 -12.85
CA ASP A 77 -5.92 12.52 -11.96
C ASP A 77 -7.28 12.56 -12.68
N VAL A 78 -8.37 12.25 -11.96
CA VAL A 78 -9.75 12.23 -12.47
C VAL A 78 -10.56 13.33 -11.79
#